data_AF-A0A7V5VKS7-F1
#
_entry.id   AF-A0A7V5VKS7-F1
#
_cell.length_a   1.000
_cell.length_b   1.000
_cell.length_c   1.000
_cell.angle_alpha   90.00
_cell.angle_beta   90.00
_cell.angle_gamma   90.00
#
_symmetry.space_group_name_H-M   'P 1'
#
loop_
_entity.id
_entity.type
_entity.pdbx_description
1 polymer ?
#
loop_
_entity_poly.entity_id
_entity_poly.type
_entity_poly.pdbx_seq_one_letter_code
_entity_poly.pdbx_strand_id
1 'polypeptide(L)'
;LTLEFHRYRRPYGSEYERHVVELLQSVGFTPCQGGVIRWGTNRELFLTAHIDTRGEAGENTLRVEGDFLLGDGNHNIGADDTAGLIILYRLASVRSDLTLFAPTGEEVGGIGSREFCEAHRDALPRVVISLDRRGYSSVITHQRTGRTCSDEFAWKLARLLGGDYAPDDTGRFTDSAIFKQYGSAECTNISVGYEDEHLSTERLHLAFLERLTAHLEQMDFTPLLD
;
A
#
# COMPACT_ATOMS: atom_id res chain seq x y z
N LEU A 1 -16.77 3.61 4.77
CA LEU A 1 -15.62 2.84 4.26
C LEU A 1 -14.36 3.12 5.08
N THR A 2 -13.82 4.35 5.07
CA THR A 2 -12.56 4.66 5.77
C THR A 2 -12.58 4.30 7.25
N LEU A 3 -13.63 4.69 7.99
CA LEU A 3 -13.79 4.32 9.41
C LEU A 3 -13.87 2.81 9.63
N GLU A 4 -14.47 2.08 8.69
CA GLU A 4 -14.61 0.62 8.79
C GLU A 4 -13.26 -0.07 8.64
N PHE A 5 -12.45 0.38 7.68
CA PHE A 5 -11.09 -0.10 7.49
C PHE A 5 -10.17 0.24 8.68
N HIS A 6 -10.34 1.44 9.27
CA HIS A 6 -9.57 1.87 10.44
C HIS A 6 -10.16 1.37 11.76
N ARG A 7 -11.19 0.52 11.76
CA ARG A 7 -11.87 0.12 13.00
C ARG A 7 -10.92 -0.52 14.00
N TYR A 8 -9.94 -1.30 13.54
CA TYR A 8 -9.00 -2.00 14.41
C TYR A 8 -7.54 -1.71 14.04
N ARG A 9 -6.71 -1.54 15.08
CA ARG A 9 -5.27 -1.81 15.03
C ARG A 9 -5.07 -3.31 15.03
N ARG A 10 -4.25 -3.78 14.11
CA ARG A 10 -4.14 -5.17 13.69
C ARG A 10 -2.67 -5.56 13.48
N PRO A 11 -1.86 -5.63 14.54
CA PRO A 11 -0.50 -6.17 14.42
C PRO A 11 -0.53 -7.58 13.84
N TYR A 12 0.54 -7.92 13.14
CA TYR A 12 0.71 -9.21 12.49
C TYR A 12 0.37 -10.40 13.41
N GLY A 13 -0.48 -11.30 12.93
CA GLY A 13 -0.95 -12.48 13.66
C GLY A 13 -2.08 -12.21 14.65
N SER A 14 -2.55 -10.97 14.77
CA SER A 14 -3.74 -10.66 15.57
C SER A 14 -5.02 -11.08 14.87
N GLU A 15 -6.06 -11.39 15.65
CA GLU A 15 -7.36 -11.79 15.09
C GLU A 15 -8.06 -10.66 14.31
N TYR A 16 -7.61 -9.42 14.46
CA TYR A 16 -8.18 -8.23 13.83
C TYR A 16 -7.79 -8.07 12.35
N GLU A 17 -6.73 -8.74 11.88
CA GLU A 17 -6.39 -8.75 10.45
C GLU A 17 -7.53 -9.30 9.59
N ARG A 18 -8.28 -10.27 10.14
CA ARG A 18 -9.46 -10.87 9.49
C ARG A 18 -10.50 -9.84 9.07
N HIS A 19 -10.66 -8.75 9.82
CA HIS A 19 -11.64 -7.70 9.52
C HIS A 19 -11.39 -7.07 8.15
N VAL A 20 -10.17 -6.60 7.89
CA VAL A 20 -9.83 -5.99 6.60
C VAL A 20 -9.75 -7.03 5.48
N VAL A 21 -9.36 -8.27 5.80
CA VAL A 21 -9.38 -9.40 4.84
C VAL A 21 -10.80 -9.67 4.35
N GLU A 22 -11.79 -9.72 5.24
CA GLU A 22 -13.20 -9.93 4.87
C GLU A 22 -13.73 -8.77 4.01
N LEU A 23 -13.35 -7.52 4.33
CA LEU A 23 -13.67 -6.36 3.49
C LEU A 23 -13.07 -6.54 2.08
N LEU A 24 -11.79 -6.85 1.95
CA LEU A 24 -11.15 -7.07 0.65
C LEU A 24 -11.79 -8.24 -0.12
N GLN A 25 -12.12 -9.34 0.56
CA GLN A 25 -12.79 -10.47 -0.07
C GLN A 25 -14.17 -10.11 -0.64
N SER A 26 -14.89 -9.16 -0.02
CA SER A 26 -16.17 -8.66 -0.53
C SER A 26 -16.08 -8.01 -1.91
N VAL A 27 -14.88 -7.58 -2.33
CA VAL A 27 -14.60 -6.99 -3.65
C VAL A 27 -13.71 -7.86 -4.53
N GLY A 28 -13.66 -9.16 -4.24
CA GLY A 28 -13.06 -10.18 -5.13
C GLY A 28 -11.59 -10.49 -4.88
N PHE A 29 -11.01 -10.04 -3.76
CA PHE A 29 -9.74 -10.60 -3.32
C PHE A 29 -9.92 -12.05 -2.87
N THR A 30 -8.94 -12.89 -3.17
CA THR A 30 -8.91 -14.30 -2.79
C THR A 30 -7.65 -14.59 -1.98
N PRO A 31 -7.70 -15.52 -1.00
CA PRO A 31 -6.51 -15.97 -0.29
C PRO A 31 -5.40 -16.45 -1.24
N CYS A 32 -4.16 -16.11 -0.92
CA CYS A 32 -2.95 -16.58 -1.59
C CYS A 32 -1.82 -16.75 -0.56
N GLN A 33 -0.68 -17.29 -0.98
CA GLN A 33 0.50 -17.35 -0.13
C GLN A 33 0.91 -15.93 0.29
N GLY A 34 1.02 -15.72 1.60
CA GLY A 34 1.42 -14.43 2.17
C GLY A 34 0.36 -13.33 2.21
N GLY A 35 -0.92 -13.59 1.91
CA GLY A 35 -1.97 -12.57 2.05
C GLY A 35 -3.21 -12.84 1.19
N VAL A 36 -3.80 -11.76 0.67
CA VAL A 36 -4.91 -11.86 -0.30
C VAL A 36 -4.58 -11.11 -1.59
N ILE A 37 -5.02 -11.65 -2.72
CA ILE A 37 -4.77 -11.08 -4.04
C ILE A 37 -6.05 -11.02 -4.86
N ARG A 38 -6.22 -9.93 -5.61
CA ARG A 38 -7.18 -9.83 -6.69
C ARG A 38 -6.42 -9.73 -8.00
N TRP A 39 -6.57 -10.75 -8.81
CA TRP A 39 -5.89 -10.85 -10.09
C TRP A 39 -6.55 -9.99 -11.17
N GLY A 40 -5.76 -9.17 -11.85
CA GLY A 40 -6.17 -8.43 -13.04
C GLY A 40 -5.78 -9.14 -14.33
N THR A 41 -6.14 -8.54 -15.48
CA THR A 41 -5.63 -9.00 -16.78
C THR A 41 -4.14 -8.68 -16.97
N ASN A 42 -3.65 -7.62 -16.33
CA ASN A 42 -2.23 -7.26 -16.29
C ASN A 42 -1.53 -8.01 -15.15
N ARG A 43 -0.48 -8.76 -15.48
CA ARG A 43 0.35 -9.52 -14.52
C ARG A 43 1.75 -8.94 -14.35
N GLU A 44 2.09 -7.91 -15.11
CA GLU A 44 3.41 -7.27 -15.10
C GLU A 44 3.51 -6.16 -14.05
N LEU A 45 2.37 -5.58 -13.62
CA LEU A 45 2.33 -4.52 -12.60
C LEU A 45 1.39 -4.89 -11.46
N PHE A 46 1.93 -4.85 -10.25
CA PHE A 46 1.15 -5.03 -9.02
C PHE A 46 1.07 -3.71 -8.25
N LEU A 47 -0.11 -3.43 -7.71
CA LEU A 47 -0.29 -2.46 -6.63
C LEU A 47 -0.40 -3.20 -5.30
N THR A 48 0.34 -2.73 -4.30
CA THR A 48 0.42 -3.40 -3.00
C THR A 48 0.11 -2.47 -1.83
N ALA A 49 -0.47 -3.03 -0.77
CA ALA A 49 -0.69 -2.34 0.51
C ALA A 49 -0.85 -3.39 1.61
N HIS A 50 -0.19 -3.22 2.76
CA HIS A 50 -0.09 -4.29 3.75
C HIS A 50 -1.30 -4.37 4.69
N ILE A 51 -1.59 -5.60 5.14
CA ILE A 51 -2.74 -5.93 5.98
C ILE A 51 -2.48 -5.56 7.42
N ASP A 52 -1.30 -5.77 7.95
CA ASP A 52 -1.01 -5.53 9.36
C ASP A 52 -0.89 -4.03 9.68
N THR A 53 -0.77 -3.69 10.96
CA THR A 53 -0.45 -2.33 11.41
C THR A 53 0.51 -2.43 12.57
N ARG A 54 1.46 -1.52 12.70
CA ARG A 54 2.34 -1.52 13.87
C ARG A 54 1.61 -1.25 15.19
N GLY A 55 2.09 -1.86 16.27
CA GLY A 55 1.71 -1.50 17.65
C GLY A 55 0.75 -2.50 18.30
N GLU A 56 -0.08 -2.01 19.22
CA GLU A 56 -0.98 -2.85 20.02
C GLU A 56 -2.32 -3.10 19.32
N ALA A 57 -2.76 -4.35 19.37
CA ALA A 57 -4.05 -4.77 18.82
C ALA A 57 -5.23 -4.14 19.58
N GLY A 58 -6.30 -3.80 18.87
CA GLY A 58 -7.56 -3.37 19.50
C GLY A 58 -8.36 -2.41 18.64
N GLU A 59 -9.55 -2.04 19.13
CA GLU A 59 -10.41 -1.08 18.46
C GLU A 59 -9.84 0.35 18.56
N ASN A 60 -9.95 1.09 17.46
CA ASN A 60 -9.57 2.49 17.41
C ASN A 60 -10.71 3.37 17.94
N THR A 61 -10.34 4.40 18.71
CA THR A 61 -11.22 5.54 18.96
C THR A 61 -10.86 6.62 17.95
N LEU A 62 -11.73 6.83 16.96
CA LEU A 62 -11.47 7.72 15.83
C LEU A 62 -12.32 8.97 15.89
N ARG A 63 -11.77 10.07 15.39
CA ARG A 63 -12.49 11.32 15.18
C ARG A 63 -12.03 11.99 13.88
N VAL A 64 -12.94 12.71 13.26
CA VAL A 64 -12.63 13.54 12.09
C VAL A 64 -12.54 14.99 12.54
N GLU A 65 -11.43 15.65 12.26
CA GLU A 65 -11.25 17.09 12.44
C GLU A 65 -10.78 17.72 11.13
N GLY A 66 -11.61 18.58 10.55
CA GLY A 66 -11.38 19.10 9.20
C GLY A 66 -11.27 17.95 8.19
N ASP A 67 -10.18 17.95 7.41
CA ASP A 67 -9.90 16.92 6.41
C ASP A 67 -9.09 15.74 6.94
N PHE A 68 -8.89 15.63 8.26
CA PHE A 68 -8.08 14.59 8.85
C PHE A 68 -8.91 13.59 9.64
N LEU A 69 -8.52 12.32 9.57
CA LEU A 69 -8.87 11.27 10.52
C LEU A 69 -7.76 11.19 11.57
N LEU A 70 -8.14 11.24 12.84
CA LEU A 70 -7.22 11.21 13.97
C LEU A 70 -7.66 10.18 15.01
N GLY A 71 -6.70 9.75 15.83
CA GLY A 71 -6.92 8.85 16.95
C GLY A 71 -7.17 9.58 18.28
N ASP A 72 -7.03 8.83 19.36
CA ASP A 72 -7.19 9.30 20.74
C ASP A 72 -5.92 9.96 21.32
N GLY A 73 -4.81 9.94 20.60
CA GLY A 73 -3.51 10.46 21.03
C GLY A 73 -2.70 9.48 21.90
N ASN A 74 -3.21 8.27 22.15
CA ASN A 74 -2.53 7.23 22.93
C ASN A 74 -1.87 6.18 22.04
N HIS A 75 -2.49 5.85 20.91
CA HIS A 75 -2.02 4.85 19.95
C HIS A 75 -2.04 5.42 18.53
N ASN A 76 -1.28 4.81 17.63
CA ASN A 76 -1.44 5.07 16.20
C ASN A 76 -2.84 4.61 15.73
N ILE A 77 -3.28 5.08 14.57
CA ILE A 77 -4.59 4.70 13.99
C ILE A 77 -4.48 3.57 12.96
N GLY A 78 -3.26 3.13 12.66
CA GLY A 78 -2.95 2.17 11.61
C GLY A 78 -3.08 2.79 10.21
N ALA A 79 -2.84 4.09 10.04
CA ALA A 79 -2.94 4.72 8.71
C ALA A 79 -1.94 4.11 7.72
N ASP A 80 -0.76 3.73 8.23
CA ASP A 80 0.20 2.80 7.64
C ASP A 80 -0.25 1.33 7.92
N ASP A 81 -0.76 0.57 6.96
CA ASP A 81 -1.09 0.95 5.57
C ASP A 81 -2.57 0.79 5.22
N THR A 82 -3.44 1.12 6.19
CA THR A 82 -4.89 1.14 5.92
C THR A 82 -5.26 2.13 4.81
N ALA A 83 -4.50 3.21 4.64
CA ALA A 83 -4.70 4.14 3.53
C ALA A 83 -4.54 3.44 2.17
N GLY A 84 -3.45 2.69 1.96
CA GLY A 84 -3.24 1.88 0.77
C GLY A 84 -4.33 0.83 0.56
N LEU A 85 -4.75 0.13 1.62
CA LEU A 85 -5.83 -0.87 1.53
C LEU A 85 -7.16 -0.29 1.05
N ILE A 86 -7.52 0.92 1.47
CA ILE A 86 -8.73 1.60 0.99
C ILE A 86 -8.65 1.89 -0.50
N ILE A 87 -7.47 2.31 -0.99
CA ILE A 87 -7.24 2.51 -2.42
C ILE A 87 -7.40 1.19 -3.16
N LEU A 88 -6.75 0.11 -2.69
CA LEU A 88 -6.87 -1.22 -3.31
C LEU A 88 -8.34 -1.69 -3.37
N TYR A 89 -9.09 -1.52 -2.28
CA TYR A 89 -10.51 -1.87 -2.22
C TYR A 89 -11.33 -1.13 -3.28
N ARG A 90 -11.08 0.16 -3.46
CA ARG A 90 -11.79 0.98 -4.46
C ARG A 90 -11.42 0.59 -5.88
N LEU A 91 -10.12 0.43 -6.16
CA LEU A 91 -9.64 -0.02 -7.47
C LEU A 91 -10.21 -1.39 -7.85
N ALA A 92 -10.35 -2.31 -6.90
CA ALA A 92 -10.91 -3.63 -7.15
C ALA A 92 -12.32 -3.60 -7.75
N SER A 93 -13.10 -2.56 -7.48
CA SER A 93 -14.47 -2.44 -7.98
C SER A 93 -14.55 -1.91 -9.42
N VAL A 94 -13.52 -1.21 -9.90
CA VAL A 94 -13.56 -0.48 -11.19
C VAL A 94 -12.40 -0.80 -12.14
N ARG A 95 -11.33 -1.45 -11.66
CA ARG A 95 -10.12 -1.79 -12.42
C ARG A 95 -9.93 -3.30 -12.51
N SER A 96 -10.60 -3.95 -13.47
CA SER A 96 -10.39 -5.37 -13.76
C SER A 96 -9.04 -5.67 -14.42
N ASP A 97 -8.37 -4.65 -14.92
CA ASP A 97 -7.05 -4.74 -15.54
C ASP A 97 -5.93 -4.87 -14.51
N LEU A 98 -6.04 -4.22 -13.35
CA LEU A 98 -4.99 -4.17 -12.33
C LEU A 98 -4.94 -5.42 -11.44
N THR A 99 -3.73 -5.95 -11.20
CA THR A 99 -3.47 -6.91 -10.14
C THR A 99 -3.18 -6.18 -8.83
N LEU A 100 -3.92 -6.53 -7.79
CA LEU A 100 -3.88 -5.89 -6.47
C LEU A 100 -3.53 -6.94 -5.43
N PHE A 101 -2.48 -6.71 -4.64
CA PHE A 101 -2.02 -7.67 -3.65
C PHE A 101 -1.90 -7.01 -2.28
N ALA A 102 -2.55 -7.62 -1.28
CA ALA A 102 -2.49 -7.19 0.11
C ALA A 102 -1.71 -8.24 0.93
N PRO A 103 -0.38 -8.08 1.08
CA PRO A 103 0.43 -8.96 1.92
C PRO A 103 0.14 -8.74 3.41
N THR A 104 0.47 -9.71 4.24
CA THR A 104 0.50 -9.59 5.71
C THR A 104 1.95 -9.63 6.23
N GLY A 105 2.20 -9.05 7.39
CA GLY A 105 3.47 -9.11 8.10
C GLY A 105 4.56 -8.21 7.53
N GLU A 106 4.20 -7.06 6.97
CA GLU A 106 5.16 -6.03 6.53
C GLU A 106 5.93 -5.51 7.75
N GLU A 107 5.20 -5.17 8.81
CA GLU A 107 5.70 -4.47 10.01
C GLU A 107 6.68 -5.31 10.84
N VAL A 108 6.74 -6.60 10.53
CA VAL A 108 7.62 -7.60 11.15
C VAL A 108 8.63 -8.18 10.16
N GLY A 109 8.78 -7.58 8.97
CA GLY A 109 9.86 -7.86 8.03
C GLY A 109 9.43 -8.37 6.65
N GLY A 110 8.21 -8.09 6.19
CA GLY A 110 7.71 -8.46 4.87
C GLY A 110 7.50 -9.96 4.70
N ILE A 111 6.89 -10.62 5.69
CA ILE A 111 6.67 -12.08 5.69
C ILE A 111 5.80 -12.49 4.49
N GLY A 112 4.67 -11.83 4.30
CA GLY A 112 3.71 -12.17 3.25
C GLY A 112 4.28 -12.00 1.85
N SER A 113 4.94 -10.87 1.59
CA SER A 113 5.61 -10.66 0.30
C SER A 113 6.72 -11.69 0.03
N ARG A 114 7.44 -12.14 1.06
CA ARG A 114 8.45 -13.20 0.92
C ARG A 114 7.81 -14.53 0.54
N GLU A 115 6.78 -14.94 1.27
CA GLU A 115 6.05 -16.18 0.97
C GLU A 115 5.46 -16.18 -0.44
N PHE A 116 4.87 -15.05 -0.85
CA PHE A 116 4.34 -14.88 -2.20
C PHE A 116 5.45 -15.03 -3.25
N CYS A 117 6.58 -14.33 -3.07
CA CYS A 117 7.70 -14.36 -4.01
C CYS A 117 8.36 -15.74 -4.11
N GLU A 118 8.42 -16.49 -3.00
CA GLU A 118 8.93 -17.85 -2.99
C GLU A 118 8.02 -18.82 -3.75
N ALA A 119 6.71 -18.67 -3.58
CA ALA A 119 5.71 -19.48 -4.27
C ALA A 119 5.60 -19.17 -5.78
N HIS A 120 5.91 -17.93 -6.19
CA HIS A 120 5.73 -17.45 -7.56
C HIS A 120 7.03 -16.99 -8.23
N ARG A 121 8.17 -17.58 -7.83
CA ARG A 121 9.52 -17.14 -8.25
C ARG A 121 9.69 -16.99 -9.77
N ASP A 122 9.02 -17.84 -10.55
CA ASP A 122 9.12 -17.85 -12.02
C ASP A 122 8.09 -16.93 -12.72
N ALA A 123 7.23 -16.25 -11.96
CA ALA A 123 6.10 -15.47 -12.47
C ALA A 123 5.89 -14.18 -11.64
N LEU A 124 6.98 -13.53 -11.24
CA LEU A 124 6.93 -12.25 -10.53
C LEU A 124 6.59 -11.09 -11.48
N PRO A 125 5.86 -10.07 -11.01
CA PRO A 125 5.62 -8.87 -11.80
C PRO A 125 6.93 -8.14 -12.07
N ARG A 126 7.02 -7.49 -13.23
CA ARG A 126 8.12 -6.57 -13.55
C ARG A 126 8.10 -5.33 -12.66
N VAL A 127 6.92 -4.83 -12.32
CA VAL A 127 6.68 -3.57 -11.61
C VAL A 127 5.87 -3.80 -10.35
N VAL A 128 6.31 -3.24 -9.22
CA VAL A 128 5.58 -3.24 -7.95
C VAL A 128 5.53 -1.84 -7.39
N ILE A 129 4.32 -1.33 -7.17
CA ILE A 129 4.08 -0.02 -6.58
C ILE A 129 3.31 -0.24 -5.27
N SER A 130 4.00 -0.10 -4.13
CA SER A 130 3.33 -0.06 -2.83
C SER A 130 2.67 1.30 -2.61
N LEU A 131 1.42 1.29 -2.17
CA LEU A 131 0.65 2.46 -1.77
C LEU A 131 0.94 2.82 -0.31
N ASP A 132 2.21 2.78 0.05
CA ASP A 132 2.72 2.73 1.41
C ASP A 132 3.82 3.78 1.59
N ARG A 133 3.44 5.05 1.72
CA ARG A 133 4.38 6.11 2.12
C ARG A 133 3.63 7.30 2.69
N ARG A 134 4.19 7.88 3.76
CA ARG A 134 3.71 9.13 4.33
C ARG A 134 3.78 10.32 3.36
N GLY A 135 3.06 11.38 3.68
CA GLY A 135 3.11 12.66 2.95
C GLY A 135 2.36 12.60 1.62
N TYR A 136 2.75 13.46 0.68
CA TYR A 136 1.90 13.81 -0.47
C TYR A 136 2.57 13.74 -1.85
N SER A 137 3.88 13.47 -1.90
CA SER A 137 4.69 13.79 -3.09
C SER A 137 5.84 12.82 -3.38
N SER A 138 6.01 11.75 -2.61
CA SER A 138 7.15 10.86 -2.79
C SER A 138 6.87 9.78 -3.82
N VAL A 139 7.82 9.54 -4.72
CA VAL A 139 7.99 8.28 -5.46
C VAL A 139 9.36 7.73 -5.11
N ILE A 140 9.39 6.66 -4.31
CA ILE A 140 10.65 6.18 -3.72
C ILE A 140 11.54 5.45 -4.73
N THR A 141 12.79 5.89 -4.84
CA THR A 141 13.82 5.28 -5.72
C THR A 141 14.76 4.33 -4.98
N HIS A 142 14.96 4.56 -3.69
CA HIS A 142 15.88 3.82 -2.85
C HIS A 142 15.20 3.36 -1.58
N GLN A 143 15.41 2.11 -1.22
CA GLN A 143 14.94 1.49 0.01
C GLN A 143 16.16 0.90 0.75
N ARG A 144 15.96 0.30 1.92
CA ARG A 144 17.06 -0.16 2.80
C ARG A 144 18.08 -1.08 2.11
N THR A 145 17.68 -1.76 1.04
CA THR A 145 18.48 -2.73 0.27
C THR A 145 19.27 -2.11 -0.88
N GLY A 146 19.11 -0.80 -1.13
CA GLY A 146 19.72 -0.06 -2.22
C GLY A 146 18.68 0.52 -3.18
N ARG A 147 19.08 0.75 -4.43
CA ARG A 147 18.18 1.23 -5.48
C ARG A 147 17.17 0.15 -5.85
N THR A 148 15.89 0.48 -5.74
CA THR A 148 14.78 -0.44 -6.06
C THR A 148 14.00 0.02 -7.29
N CYS A 149 14.05 1.32 -7.59
CA CYS A 149 13.37 1.95 -8.71
C CYS A 149 14.33 2.91 -9.44
N SER A 150 14.29 2.89 -10.77
CA SER A 150 15.10 3.78 -11.61
C SER A 150 14.56 5.21 -11.60
N ASP A 151 15.44 6.20 -11.78
CA ASP A 151 15.01 7.61 -11.81
C ASP A 151 14.08 7.87 -13.00
N GLU A 152 14.29 7.16 -14.11
CA GLU A 152 13.41 7.22 -15.29
C GLU A 152 12.01 6.73 -14.97
N PHE A 153 11.88 5.55 -14.35
CA PHE A 153 10.59 5.01 -13.93
C PHE A 153 9.92 5.94 -12.92
N ALA A 154 10.66 6.39 -11.90
CA ALA A 154 10.13 7.26 -10.86
C ALA A 154 9.58 8.58 -11.44
N TRP A 155 10.29 9.21 -12.37
CA TRP A 155 9.80 10.41 -13.06
C TRP A 155 8.59 10.13 -13.96
N LYS A 156 8.54 8.97 -14.62
CA LYS A 156 7.38 8.56 -15.43
C LYS A 156 6.14 8.42 -14.56
N LEU A 157 6.26 7.70 -13.45
CA LEU A 157 5.19 7.52 -12.47
C LEU A 157 4.77 8.86 -11.84
N ALA A 158 5.73 9.69 -11.41
CA ALA A 158 5.46 11.01 -10.86
C ALA A 158 4.64 11.89 -11.81
N ARG A 159 4.97 11.91 -13.10
CA ARG A 159 4.19 12.66 -14.12
C ARG A 159 2.78 12.13 -14.29
N LEU A 160 2.59 10.81 -14.22
CA LEU A 160 1.27 10.19 -14.31
C LEU A 160 0.42 10.49 -13.07
N LEU A 161 1.03 10.49 -11.87
CA LEU A 161 0.37 10.87 -10.62
C LEU A 161 0.01 12.36 -10.59
N GLY A 162 0.84 13.21 -11.21
CA GLY A 162 0.65 14.66 -11.25
C GLY A 162 0.97 15.35 -9.92
N GLY A 163 0.50 16.58 -9.75
CA GLY A 163 0.76 17.37 -8.54
C GLY A 163 2.26 17.58 -8.29
N ASP A 164 2.66 17.43 -7.04
CA ASP A 164 4.05 17.63 -6.59
C ASP A 164 4.85 16.32 -6.51
N TYR A 165 4.32 15.19 -7.02
CA TYR A 165 5.04 13.92 -6.97
C TYR A 165 6.41 14.03 -7.65
N ALA A 166 7.44 13.51 -7.00
CA ALA A 166 8.81 13.51 -7.48
C ALA A 166 9.60 12.31 -6.92
N PRO A 167 10.69 11.90 -7.57
CA PRO A 167 11.61 10.91 -7.03
C PRO A 167 12.17 11.32 -5.66
N ASP A 168 12.17 10.38 -4.73
CA ASP A 168 12.67 10.54 -3.36
C ASP A 168 13.57 9.34 -3.01
N ASP A 169 14.81 9.59 -2.55
CA ASP A 169 15.80 8.56 -2.20
C ASP A 169 15.84 8.24 -0.70
N THR A 170 14.94 8.83 0.09
CA THR A 170 14.87 8.67 1.56
C THR A 170 13.99 7.49 2.01
N GLY A 171 13.74 6.54 1.11
CA GLY A 171 12.86 5.41 1.37
C GLY A 171 13.37 4.50 2.49
N ARG A 172 12.42 3.89 3.18
CA ARG A 172 12.65 2.84 4.17
C ARG A 172 12.35 1.48 3.55
N PHE A 173 12.36 0.44 4.37
CA PHE A 173 11.87 -0.87 3.94
C PHE A 173 10.34 -0.81 3.72
N THR A 174 9.84 -1.59 2.77
CA THR A 174 8.42 -1.85 2.44
C THR A 174 8.38 -3.17 1.65
N ASP A 175 7.19 -3.73 1.42
CA ASP A 175 6.97 -4.96 0.67
C ASP A 175 7.63 -4.99 -0.72
N SER A 176 7.61 -3.88 -1.46
CA SER A 176 8.22 -3.80 -2.80
C SER A 176 9.74 -4.12 -2.78
N ALA A 177 10.42 -3.88 -1.65
CA ALA A 177 11.83 -4.22 -1.48
C ALA A 177 12.06 -5.73 -1.57
N ILE A 178 11.10 -6.53 -1.10
CA ILE A 178 11.17 -7.99 -1.18
C ILE A 178 11.05 -8.43 -2.63
N PHE A 179 10.07 -7.93 -3.38
CA PHE A 179 9.94 -8.21 -4.81
C PHE A 179 11.23 -7.87 -5.59
N LYS A 180 11.88 -6.75 -5.24
CA LYS A 180 13.18 -6.38 -5.83
C LYS A 180 14.26 -7.42 -5.58
N GLN A 181 14.33 -7.99 -4.37
CA GLN A 181 15.30 -9.04 -4.03
C GLN A 181 15.08 -10.33 -4.83
N TYR A 182 13.84 -10.62 -5.23
CA TYR A 182 13.49 -11.84 -5.96
C TYR A 182 13.50 -11.67 -7.49
N GLY A 183 13.59 -10.45 -8.01
CA GLY A 183 13.87 -10.21 -9.43
C GLY A 183 12.97 -9.19 -10.13
N SER A 184 12.00 -8.58 -9.45
CA SER A 184 11.21 -7.50 -10.05
C SER A 184 12.09 -6.30 -10.42
N ALA A 185 11.82 -5.68 -11.58
CA ALA A 185 12.69 -4.68 -12.15
C ALA A 185 12.52 -3.31 -11.47
N GLU A 186 11.28 -2.87 -11.31
CA GLU A 186 10.94 -1.54 -10.78
C GLU A 186 10.06 -1.69 -9.54
N CYS A 187 10.61 -1.36 -8.37
CA CYS A 187 9.95 -1.48 -7.08
C CYS A 187 10.00 -0.16 -6.33
N THR A 188 8.84 0.43 -6.08
CA THR A 188 8.70 1.74 -5.44
C THR A 188 7.55 1.70 -4.44
N ASN A 189 7.53 2.67 -3.54
CA ASN A 189 6.36 3.08 -2.80
C ASN A 189 6.03 4.56 -3.05
N ILE A 190 4.75 4.93 -2.98
CA ILE A 190 4.28 6.29 -3.25
C ILE A 190 3.50 6.88 -2.10
N SER A 191 3.63 8.19 -1.90
CA SER A 191 2.91 8.91 -0.85
C SER A 191 1.40 8.74 -0.95
N VAL A 192 0.69 8.45 0.14
CA VAL A 192 -0.78 8.26 0.15
C VAL A 192 -1.53 9.14 1.17
N GLY A 193 -0.85 10.08 1.82
CA GLY A 193 -1.49 11.13 2.63
C GLY A 193 -1.67 10.81 4.10
N TYR A 194 -1.04 9.76 4.64
CA TYR A 194 -0.86 9.62 6.08
C TYR A 194 0.40 10.36 6.56
N GLU A 195 0.43 10.71 7.84
CA GLU A 195 1.54 11.42 8.50
C GLU A 195 1.75 10.84 9.90
N ASP A 196 2.95 11.02 10.45
CA ASP A 196 3.36 10.54 11.77
C ASP A 196 3.14 9.03 11.97
N GLU A 197 3.49 8.22 10.96
CA GLU A 197 3.34 6.78 11.01
C GLU A 197 4.03 6.19 12.25
N HIS A 198 3.36 5.24 12.88
CA HIS A 198 3.81 4.56 14.10
C HIS A 198 3.90 5.42 15.36
N LEU A 199 3.42 6.66 15.32
CA LEU A 199 3.32 7.54 16.49
C LEU A 199 1.86 7.66 16.94
N SER A 200 1.65 8.11 18.18
CA SER A 200 0.28 8.35 18.68
C SER A 200 -0.39 9.59 18.08
N THR A 201 0.37 10.39 17.32
CA THR A 201 -0.12 11.53 16.53
C THR A 201 -0.44 11.14 15.09
N GLU A 202 -0.36 9.86 14.74
CA GLU A 202 -0.66 9.37 13.40
C GLU A 202 -2.04 9.85 12.94
N ARG A 203 -2.07 10.36 11.70
CA ARG A 203 -3.27 10.93 11.10
C ARG A 203 -3.31 10.66 9.61
N LEU A 204 -4.52 10.68 9.05
CA LEU A 204 -4.76 10.46 7.63
C LEU A 204 -5.51 11.64 7.01
N HIS A 205 -4.96 12.23 5.96
CA HIS A 205 -5.61 13.29 5.21
C HIS A 205 -6.66 12.72 4.24
N LEU A 206 -7.92 12.73 4.66
CA LEU A 206 -9.06 12.14 3.96
C LEU A 206 -9.26 12.73 2.57
N ALA A 207 -9.21 14.05 2.43
CA ALA A 207 -9.42 14.68 1.13
C ALA A 207 -8.27 14.40 0.15
N PHE A 208 -7.03 14.21 0.62
CA PHE A 208 -5.93 13.77 -0.23
C PHE A 208 -6.13 12.33 -0.70
N LEU A 209 -6.43 11.42 0.23
CA LEU A 209 -6.70 10.01 -0.08
C LEU A 209 -7.80 9.87 -1.13
N GLU A 210 -8.90 10.61 -0.99
CA GLU A 210 -10.00 10.59 -1.94
C GLU A 210 -9.59 11.08 -3.34
N ARG A 211 -8.84 12.20 -3.42
CA ARG A 211 -8.34 12.72 -4.69
C ARG A 211 -7.36 11.75 -5.37
N LEU A 212 -6.43 11.19 -4.61
CA LEU A 212 -5.47 10.21 -5.12
C LEU A 212 -6.20 8.97 -5.62
N THR A 213 -7.17 8.45 -4.85
CA THR A 213 -7.92 7.26 -5.25
C THR A 213 -8.69 7.49 -6.55
N ALA A 214 -9.44 8.60 -6.63
CA ALA A 214 -10.20 8.95 -7.83
C ALA A 214 -9.28 9.13 -9.07
N HIS A 215 -8.07 9.65 -8.86
CA HIS A 215 -7.07 9.74 -9.92
C HIS A 215 -6.57 8.36 -10.36
N LEU A 216 -6.21 7.48 -9.43
CA LEU A 216 -5.74 6.12 -9.72
C LEU A 216 -6.82 5.25 -10.40
N GLU A 217 -8.10 5.49 -10.10
CA GLU A 217 -9.23 4.84 -10.79
C GLU A 217 -9.26 5.16 -12.29
N GLN A 218 -8.74 6.33 -12.71
CA GLN A 218 -8.74 6.79 -14.10
C GLN A 218 -7.38 6.71 -14.78
N MET A 219 -6.30 6.61 -14.00
CA MET A 219 -4.92 6.63 -14.50
C MET A 219 -4.62 5.44 -15.41
N ASP A 220 -4.03 5.72 -16.57
CA ASP A 220 -3.47 4.71 -17.45
C ASP A 220 -2.07 4.29 -16.96
N PHE A 221 -1.93 3.01 -16.62
CA PHE A 221 -0.68 2.43 -16.13
C PHE A 221 0.15 1.80 -17.27
N THR A 222 -0.40 1.65 -18.48
CA THR A 222 0.31 1.03 -19.61
C THR A 222 1.66 1.68 -19.90
N PRO A 223 1.82 3.02 -19.84
CA PRO A 223 3.14 3.61 -20.03
C PRO A 223 4.19 3.07 -19.05
N LEU A 224 3.84 2.63 -17.84
CA LEU A 224 4.82 2.07 -16.89
C LEU A 224 5.33 0.67 -17.29
N LEU A 225 4.74 0.06 -18.31
CA LEU A 225 5.09 -1.26 -18.82
C LEU A 225 5.95 -1.24 -20.09
N ASP A 226 6.14 -0.06 -20.68
CA ASP A 226 7.07 0.11 -21.81
C ASP A 226 8.54 0.03 -21.38
#